data_AF-A0A533SF29-F1
#
_entry.id   AF-A0A533SF29-F1
#
_cell.length_a   1.000
_cell.length_b   1.000
_cell.length_c   1.000
_cell.angle_alpha   90.00
_cell.angle_beta   90.00
_cell.angle_gamma   90.00
#
_symmetry.space_group_name_H-M   'P 1'
#
loop_
_entity.id
_entity.type
_entity.pdbx_description
1 polymer ?
#
loop_
_entity_poly.entity_id
_entity_poly.type
_entity_poly.pdbx_seq_one_letter_code
_entity_poly.pdbx_strand_id
1 'polypeptide(L)'
;PEDERYKALIGKYVVLPVVNRRIPIVADDFVDPAFGSGAVKVTPAHDPNDFAMGHRHKLEFLRVIGEDGSMTAEAGPYAGMDRYECRERLVAALTVEGILLGVEDHAHAVGGCYRCRTVIEPLISEQWFVKVAPLAKKAVEAVEKGDTKIIPDHWKKTYYHWMENIRDWCISRQIWWGHRIPAFNCPDCGQMTVSRTDITSCPKCGCETITQEHDVLDTWFSSALWPFSTMGWPDESATLKKFYPTSLLVTGFDILFFWVARMMMMGIWFQKEVPFRDVYLHALLRDEQGRKMSKSLGNALDPIELIDEFGADVLRFTLVAFAAQGRDIRLSKGRFEGYYRFANKIWNAARFIFMNLEDFDKNAPEIPFGDLSAADRWIIGRFEETSIKVREALDGYYFNDAAGEVYKFLWNEFCDWYVEMAKR
;
A
#
# COMPACT_ATOMS: atom_id res chain seq x y z
N PRO A 1 -2.90 34.59 -13.64
CA PRO A 1 -3.69 35.61 -14.39
C PRO A 1 -3.43 37.06 -13.95
N GLU A 2 -3.19 37.27 -12.66
CA GLU A 2 -3.00 38.62 -12.09
C GLU A 2 -1.59 39.21 -12.22
N ASP A 3 -0.68 38.54 -12.91
CA ASP A 3 0.68 39.05 -13.10
C ASP A 3 0.73 40.17 -14.14
N GLU A 4 0.76 41.42 -13.65
CA GLU A 4 0.82 42.65 -14.46
C GLU A 4 1.95 42.65 -15.50
N ARG A 5 3.07 41.94 -15.25
CA ARG A 5 4.20 41.86 -16.18
C ARG A 5 3.81 41.24 -17.52
N TYR A 6 2.84 40.32 -17.52
CA TYR A 6 2.47 39.51 -18.68
C TYR A 6 1.05 39.76 -19.19
N LYS A 7 0.21 40.56 -18.49
CA LYS A 7 -1.19 40.81 -18.88
C LYS A 7 -1.35 41.25 -20.34
N ALA A 8 -0.48 42.14 -20.82
CA ALA A 8 -0.51 42.63 -22.21
C ALA A 8 -0.05 41.60 -23.27
N LEU A 9 0.44 40.43 -22.84
CA LEU A 9 0.94 39.35 -23.70
C LEU A 9 -0.03 38.17 -23.83
N ILE A 10 -1.04 38.07 -22.96
CA ILE A 10 -2.05 37.02 -23.02
C ILE A 10 -2.77 37.06 -24.38
N GLY A 11 -2.92 35.89 -25.02
CA GLY A 11 -3.51 35.75 -26.35
C GLY A 11 -2.55 36.06 -27.51
N LYS A 12 -1.33 36.53 -27.24
CA LYS A 12 -0.25 36.63 -28.24
C LYS A 12 0.50 35.31 -28.35
N TYR A 13 1.54 35.31 -29.18
CA TYR A 13 2.36 34.14 -29.44
C TYR A 13 3.84 34.43 -29.16
N VAL A 14 4.55 33.42 -28.68
CA VAL A 14 6.02 33.37 -28.70
C VAL A 14 6.50 32.40 -29.76
N VAL A 15 7.73 32.54 -30.20
CA VAL A 15 8.40 31.57 -31.08
C VAL A 15 9.31 30.71 -30.23
N LEU A 16 9.12 29.39 -30.29
CA LEU A 16 9.98 28.41 -29.64
C LEU A 16 11.36 28.43 -30.33
N PRO A 17 12.45 28.71 -29.61
CA PRO A 17 13.80 28.68 -30.17
C PRO A 17 14.13 27.33 -30.82
N VAL A 18 15.06 27.34 -31.78
CA VAL A 18 15.51 26.19 -32.59
C VAL A 18 14.45 25.61 -33.53
N VAL A 19 13.26 25.27 -33.02
CA VAL A 19 12.19 24.61 -33.80
C VAL A 19 11.30 25.64 -34.54
N ASN A 20 11.35 26.92 -34.15
CA ASN A 20 10.61 28.02 -34.75
C ASN A 20 9.08 27.85 -34.76
N ARG A 21 8.54 27.11 -33.77
CA ARG A 21 7.10 26.87 -33.61
C ARG A 21 6.45 28.03 -32.85
N ARG A 22 5.27 28.48 -33.31
CA ARG A 22 4.48 29.50 -32.58
C ARG A 22 3.72 28.86 -31.43
N ILE A 23 3.88 29.39 -30.23
CA ILE A 23 3.21 28.92 -29.01
C ILE A 23 2.30 30.04 -28.47
N PRO A 24 1.01 29.77 -28.19
CA PRO A 24 0.13 30.77 -27.61
C PRO A 24 0.49 31.05 -26.13
N ILE A 25 0.31 32.30 -25.71
CA ILE A 25 0.45 32.71 -24.32
C ILE A 25 -0.94 32.67 -23.66
N VAL A 26 -1.10 31.81 -22.66
CA VAL A 26 -2.34 31.65 -21.88
C VAL A 26 -2.11 32.00 -20.42
N ALA A 27 -3.18 32.34 -19.70
CA ALA A 27 -3.14 32.60 -18.27
C ALA A 27 -3.84 31.47 -17.51
N ASP A 28 -3.19 30.93 -16.49
CA ASP A 28 -3.72 29.86 -15.64
C ASP A 28 -3.37 30.14 -14.17
N ASP A 29 -4.26 29.78 -13.25
CA ASP A 29 -4.09 29.97 -11.79
C ASP A 29 -3.09 28.98 -11.17
N PHE A 30 -2.70 27.94 -11.91
CA PHE A 30 -1.68 26.99 -11.48
C PHE A 30 -0.28 27.60 -11.41
N VAL A 31 -0.02 28.69 -12.15
CA VAL A 31 1.31 29.30 -12.25
C VAL A 31 1.57 30.21 -11.04
N ASP A 32 2.66 29.96 -10.32
CA ASP A 32 3.13 30.84 -9.25
C ASP A 32 3.94 32.03 -9.84
N PRO A 33 3.44 33.28 -9.76
CA PRO A 33 4.13 34.44 -10.30
C PRO A 33 5.44 34.76 -9.54
N ALA A 34 5.62 34.28 -8.30
CA ALA A 34 6.82 34.50 -7.51
C ALA A 34 7.96 33.54 -7.87
N PHE A 35 7.66 32.43 -8.56
CA PHE A 35 8.67 31.43 -8.92
C PHE A 35 9.30 31.71 -10.30
N GLY A 36 10.62 31.72 -10.36
CA GLY A 36 11.37 31.98 -11.59
C GLY A 36 10.99 33.31 -12.24
N SER A 37 10.59 33.28 -13.52
CA SER A 37 10.11 34.46 -14.25
C SER A 37 8.65 34.81 -13.98
N GLY A 38 7.88 33.92 -13.33
CA GLY A 38 6.41 34.02 -13.27
C GLY A 38 5.70 33.53 -14.54
N ALA A 39 6.44 32.99 -15.51
CA ALA A 39 5.91 32.32 -16.69
C ALA A 39 6.55 30.93 -16.83
N VAL A 40 5.73 29.90 -17.07
CA VAL A 40 6.18 28.50 -17.17
C VAL A 40 5.95 27.96 -18.58
N LYS A 41 6.87 27.12 -19.06
CA LYS A 41 6.62 26.34 -20.29
C LYS A 41 5.50 25.33 -20.01
N VAL A 42 4.62 25.11 -20.98
CA VAL A 42 3.55 24.10 -20.88
C VAL A 42 3.78 23.04 -21.95
N THR A 43 4.01 21.80 -21.51
CA THR A 43 4.30 20.62 -22.33
C THR A 43 3.28 19.50 -22.05
N PRO A 44 2.04 19.60 -22.57
CA PRO A 44 0.92 18.76 -22.13
C PRO A 44 1.13 17.25 -22.26
N ALA A 45 2.01 16.81 -23.17
CA ALA A 45 2.27 15.40 -23.39
C ALA A 45 3.36 14.79 -22.48
N HIS A 46 4.05 15.61 -21.68
CA HIS A 46 5.25 15.18 -20.93
C HIS A 46 5.26 15.62 -19.45
N ASP A 47 4.19 16.27 -18.96
CA ASP A 47 4.04 16.60 -17.55
C ASP A 47 2.55 16.52 -17.13
N PRO A 48 2.20 15.92 -15.98
CA PRO A 48 0.80 15.78 -15.55
C PRO A 48 0.07 17.09 -15.26
N ASN A 49 0.77 18.12 -14.77
CA ASN A 49 0.18 19.43 -14.52
C ASN A 49 -0.04 20.17 -15.84
N ASP A 50 0.94 20.08 -16.75
CA ASP A 50 0.83 20.61 -18.10
C ASP A 50 -0.29 19.92 -18.88
N PHE A 51 -0.49 18.62 -18.70
CA PHE A 51 -1.59 17.86 -19.28
C PHE A 51 -2.94 18.45 -18.87
N ALA A 52 -3.10 18.73 -17.57
CA ALA A 52 -4.32 19.34 -17.04
C ALA A 52 -4.51 20.79 -17.55
N MET A 53 -3.44 21.60 -17.61
CA MET A 53 -3.49 22.94 -18.22
C MET A 53 -3.84 22.87 -19.71
N GLY A 54 -3.25 21.93 -20.44
CA GLY A 54 -3.50 21.70 -21.85
C GLY A 54 -4.97 21.43 -22.15
N HIS A 55 -5.63 20.62 -21.32
CA HIS A 55 -7.07 20.40 -21.44
C HIS A 55 -7.90 21.65 -21.09
N ARG A 56 -7.58 22.37 -20.01
CA ARG A 56 -8.31 23.59 -19.60
C ARG A 56 -8.29 24.66 -20.70
N HIS A 57 -7.14 24.84 -21.35
CA HIS A 57 -6.91 25.87 -22.36
C HIS A 57 -7.01 25.37 -23.80
N LYS A 58 -7.37 24.10 -24.02
CA LYS A 58 -7.47 23.46 -25.34
C LYS A 58 -6.19 23.61 -26.17
N LEU A 59 -5.04 23.38 -25.52
CA LEU A 59 -3.73 23.40 -26.16
C LEU A 59 -3.50 22.14 -26.99
N GLU A 60 -2.54 22.21 -27.90
CA GLU A 60 -2.07 21.06 -28.68
C GLU A 60 -1.21 20.12 -27.83
N PHE A 61 -1.40 18.81 -27.99
CA PHE A 61 -0.67 17.78 -27.27
C PHE A 61 0.37 17.16 -28.20
N LEU A 62 1.64 17.57 -28.06
CA LEU A 62 2.72 17.14 -28.93
C LEU A 62 3.69 16.21 -28.21
N ARG A 63 3.79 14.98 -28.72
CA ARG A 63 4.67 13.95 -28.17
C ARG A 63 6.03 13.98 -28.85
N VAL A 64 7.01 14.64 -28.22
CA VAL A 64 8.40 14.74 -28.70
C VAL A 64 9.33 13.62 -28.22
N ILE A 65 8.94 12.83 -27.21
CA ILE A 65 9.72 11.68 -26.69
C ILE A 65 8.93 10.38 -26.94
N GLY A 66 9.61 9.38 -27.50
CA GLY A 66 9.12 8.03 -27.79
C GLY A 66 9.12 7.10 -26.57
N GLU A 67 8.61 5.88 -26.74
CA GLU A 67 8.51 4.89 -25.63
C GLU A 67 9.86 4.33 -25.21
N ASP A 68 10.82 4.36 -26.12
CA ASP A 68 12.22 3.97 -25.92
C ASP A 68 13.10 5.12 -25.39
N GLY A 69 12.51 6.31 -25.21
CA GLY A 69 13.24 7.51 -24.80
C GLY A 69 13.99 8.22 -25.93
N SER A 70 13.80 7.81 -27.18
CA SER A 70 14.29 8.53 -28.36
C SER A 70 13.37 9.70 -28.71
N MET A 71 13.91 10.72 -29.37
CA MET A 71 13.15 11.88 -29.82
C MET A 71 12.35 11.55 -31.09
N THR A 72 11.06 11.89 -31.12
CA THR A 72 10.18 11.64 -32.28
C THR A 72 10.39 12.67 -33.39
N ALA A 73 9.68 12.53 -34.52
CA ALA A 73 9.70 13.51 -35.60
C ALA A 73 9.26 14.93 -35.15
N GLU A 74 8.43 15.03 -34.10
CA GLU A 74 7.98 16.31 -33.54
C GLU A 74 9.11 17.10 -32.85
N ALA A 75 10.24 16.46 -32.57
CA ALA A 75 11.44 17.11 -32.04
C ALA A 75 12.25 17.83 -33.14
N GLY A 76 11.82 17.76 -34.40
CA GLY A 76 12.45 18.45 -35.53
C GLY A 76 13.90 17.97 -35.76
N PRO A 77 14.91 18.85 -35.68
CA PRO A 77 16.30 18.49 -35.98
C PRO A 77 16.91 17.45 -35.02
N TYR A 78 16.24 17.18 -33.90
CA TYR A 78 16.69 16.21 -32.90
C TYR A 78 16.04 14.83 -33.06
N ALA A 79 15.18 14.62 -34.07
CA ALA A 79 14.51 13.35 -34.30
C ALA A 79 15.51 12.17 -34.36
N GLY A 80 15.21 11.09 -33.65
CA GLY A 80 16.04 9.89 -33.54
C GLY A 80 17.16 9.93 -32.49
N MET A 81 17.42 11.08 -31.85
CA MET A 81 18.43 11.17 -30.78
C MET A 81 17.91 10.61 -29.45
N ASP A 82 18.80 10.19 -28.55
CA ASP A 82 18.43 9.95 -27.15
C ASP A 82 18.03 11.27 -26.47
N ARG A 83 17.05 11.23 -25.57
CA ARG A 83 16.52 12.44 -24.90
C ARG A 83 17.54 13.21 -24.07
N TYR A 84 18.52 12.54 -23.46
CA TYR A 84 19.56 13.22 -22.69
C TYR A 84 20.61 13.85 -23.61
N GLU A 85 21.01 13.15 -24.66
CA GLU A 85 21.88 13.72 -25.70
C GLU A 85 21.20 14.93 -26.38
N CYS A 86 19.91 14.81 -26.71
CA CYS A 86 19.12 15.91 -27.25
C CYS A 86 19.14 17.12 -26.32
N ARG A 87 19.04 16.92 -24.99
CA ARG A 87 19.09 18.01 -24.01
C ARG A 87 20.42 18.74 -24.06
N GLU A 88 21.53 18.01 -24.06
CA GLU A 88 22.88 18.61 -24.14
C GLU A 88 23.08 19.42 -25.42
N ARG A 89 22.68 18.85 -26.57
CA ARG A 89 22.77 19.53 -27.87
C ARG A 89 21.86 20.76 -27.95
N LEU A 90 20.67 20.69 -27.36
CA LEU A 90 19.74 21.83 -27.31
C LEU A 90 20.32 22.98 -26.47
N VAL A 91 20.89 22.68 -25.30
CA VAL A 91 21.56 23.69 -24.46
C VAL A 91 22.73 24.34 -25.22
N ALA A 92 23.54 23.54 -25.93
CA ALA A 92 24.62 24.08 -26.76
C ALA A 92 24.09 24.99 -27.88
N ALA A 93 23.02 24.60 -28.58
CA ALA A 93 22.40 25.42 -29.62
C ALA A 93 21.88 26.76 -29.06
N LEU A 94 21.15 26.72 -27.95
CA LEU A 94 20.65 27.93 -27.26
C LEU A 94 21.79 28.85 -26.78
N THR A 95 22.94 28.27 -26.42
CA THR A 95 24.15 29.03 -26.03
C THR A 95 24.76 29.74 -27.23
N VAL A 96 24.89 29.05 -28.37
CA VAL A 96 25.44 29.62 -29.61
C VAL A 96 24.53 30.71 -30.18
N GLU A 97 23.20 30.53 -30.08
CA GLU A 97 22.22 31.54 -30.51
C GLU A 97 22.12 32.74 -29.55
N GLY A 98 22.77 32.69 -28.38
CA GLY A 98 22.75 33.76 -27.38
C GLY A 98 21.40 33.95 -26.70
N ILE A 99 20.52 32.93 -26.74
CA ILE A 99 19.18 32.97 -26.14
C ILE A 99 19.21 32.42 -24.70
N LEU A 100 20.17 31.55 -24.38
CA LEU A 100 20.36 31.01 -23.03
C LEU A 100 20.86 32.11 -22.09
N LEU A 101 20.01 32.53 -21.15
CA LEU A 101 20.34 33.59 -20.18
C LEU A 101 21.28 33.12 -19.06
N GLY A 102 21.19 31.85 -18.66
CA GLY A 102 21.99 31.29 -17.57
C GLY A 102 21.62 29.84 -17.26
N VAL A 103 22.50 29.19 -16.50
CA VAL A 103 22.31 27.84 -15.97
C VAL A 103 22.59 27.88 -14.48
N GLU A 104 21.67 27.34 -13.68
CA GLU A 104 21.76 27.31 -12.22
C GLU A 104 21.48 25.90 -11.72
N ASP A 105 22.15 25.51 -10.64
CA ASP A 105 21.89 24.24 -9.97
C ASP A 105 20.55 24.30 -9.22
N HIS A 106 19.63 23.39 -9.56
CA HIS A 106 18.29 23.37 -9.00
C HIS A 106 17.92 22.00 -8.44
N ALA A 107 17.84 21.92 -7.11
CA ALA A 107 17.34 20.75 -6.41
C ALA A 107 15.82 20.66 -6.57
N HIS A 108 15.34 19.57 -7.19
CA HIS A 108 13.92 19.31 -7.36
C HIS A 108 13.60 17.83 -7.22
N ALA A 109 12.31 17.52 -7.07
CA ALA A 109 11.83 16.14 -6.96
C ALA A 109 11.72 15.49 -8.35
N VAL A 110 12.48 14.42 -8.59
CA VAL A 110 12.42 13.64 -9.83
C VAL A 110 11.75 12.30 -9.55
N GLY A 111 10.72 11.97 -10.34
CA GLY A 111 10.02 10.69 -10.24
C GLY A 111 10.91 9.54 -10.73
N GLY A 112 11.10 8.52 -9.89
CA GLY A 112 11.86 7.32 -10.23
C GLY A 112 11.00 6.05 -10.10
N CYS A 113 11.24 5.07 -10.97
CA CYS A 113 10.59 3.77 -10.87
C CYS A 113 10.98 3.10 -9.55
N TYR A 114 9.99 2.71 -8.74
CA TYR A 114 10.25 2.13 -7.42
C TYR A 114 11.02 0.81 -7.46
N ARG A 115 11.00 0.10 -8.61
CA ARG A 115 11.72 -1.17 -8.81
C ARG A 115 13.12 -0.97 -9.37
N CYS A 116 13.25 -0.41 -10.57
CA CYS A 116 14.54 -0.30 -11.26
C CYS A 116 15.25 1.05 -11.08
N ARG A 117 14.62 2.02 -10.41
CA ARG A 117 15.18 3.35 -10.09
C ARG A 117 15.48 4.26 -11.28
N THR A 118 15.14 3.87 -12.50
CA THR A 118 15.20 4.77 -13.66
C THR A 118 14.22 5.93 -13.50
N VAL A 119 14.59 7.10 -14.03
CA VAL A 119 13.71 8.26 -14.09
C VAL A 119 12.49 7.92 -14.95
N ILE A 120 11.30 8.24 -14.44
CA ILE A 120 10.03 8.01 -15.14
C ILE A 120 9.83 9.13 -16.17
N GLU A 121 9.40 8.74 -17.37
CA GLU A 121 8.97 9.67 -18.42
C GLU A 121 7.43 9.72 -18.46
N PRO A 122 6.80 10.87 -18.19
CA PRO A 122 5.36 11.01 -18.39
C PRO A 122 5.08 11.00 -19.89
N LEU A 123 4.19 10.11 -20.33
CA LEU A 123 3.79 10.01 -21.73
C LEU A 123 2.27 9.87 -21.82
N ILE A 124 1.69 10.42 -22.87
CA ILE A 124 0.29 10.14 -23.23
C ILE A 124 0.23 8.74 -23.84
N SER A 125 -0.65 7.91 -23.28
CA SER A 125 -0.96 6.59 -23.79
C SER A 125 -2.44 6.29 -23.57
N GLU A 126 -3.04 5.55 -24.49
CA GLU A 126 -4.39 5.01 -24.31
C GLU A 126 -4.32 3.85 -23.31
N GLN A 127 -5.18 3.89 -22.29
CA GLN A 127 -5.13 2.96 -21.16
C GLN A 127 -6.54 2.66 -20.67
N TRP A 128 -6.68 1.54 -19.95
CA TRP A 128 -7.93 1.11 -19.33
C TRP A 128 -8.09 1.71 -17.94
N PHE A 129 -9.22 2.37 -17.70
CA PHE A 129 -9.52 3.01 -16.42
C PHE A 129 -10.82 2.51 -15.80
N VAL A 130 -10.83 2.45 -14.47
CA VAL A 130 -12.05 2.29 -13.67
C VAL A 130 -12.41 3.64 -13.05
N LYS A 131 -13.66 4.07 -13.25
CA LYS A 131 -14.22 5.23 -12.58
C LYS A 131 -14.49 4.93 -11.11
N VAL A 132 -13.58 5.34 -10.23
CA VAL A 132 -13.58 4.90 -8.81
C VAL A 132 -14.34 5.82 -7.87
N ALA A 133 -14.55 7.10 -8.21
CA ALA A 133 -15.27 8.05 -7.35
C ALA A 133 -16.60 7.51 -6.76
N PRO A 134 -17.52 6.90 -7.54
CA PRO A 134 -18.75 6.33 -6.96
C PRO A 134 -18.50 5.13 -6.05
N LEU A 135 -17.47 4.33 -6.32
CA LEU A 135 -17.09 3.18 -5.49
C LEU A 135 -16.47 3.64 -4.17
N ALA A 136 -15.59 4.64 -4.25
CA ALA A 136 -14.90 5.20 -3.10
C ALA A 136 -15.87 5.83 -2.12
N LYS A 137 -16.88 6.57 -2.62
CA LYS A 137 -17.95 7.13 -1.79
C LYS A 137 -18.64 6.05 -0.94
N LYS A 138 -18.97 4.90 -1.54
CA LYS A 138 -19.63 3.79 -0.81
C LYS A 138 -18.73 3.17 0.25
N ALA A 139 -17.45 3.05 -0.04
CA ALA A 139 -16.47 2.56 0.91
C ALA A 139 -16.24 3.53 2.10
N VAL A 140 -16.23 4.85 1.85
CA VAL A 140 -16.20 5.87 2.90
C VAL A 140 -17.45 5.80 3.78
N GLU A 141 -18.65 5.77 3.18
CA GLU A 141 -19.92 5.66 3.90
C GLU A 141 -19.95 4.44 4.85
N ALA A 142 -19.37 3.30 4.45
CA ALA A 142 -19.32 2.09 5.27
C ALA A 142 -18.45 2.26 6.53
N VAL A 143 -17.33 2.98 6.43
CA VAL A 143 -16.46 3.27 7.58
C VAL A 143 -17.09 4.33 8.50
N GLU A 144 -17.73 5.35 7.92
CA GLU A 144 -18.43 6.39 8.69
C GLU A 144 -19.59 5.84 9.52
N LYS A 145 -20.35 4.89 8.97
CA LYS A 145 -21.47 4.22 9.67
C LYS A 145 -21.02 3.19 10.70
N GLY A 146 -19.75 2.77 10.64
CA GLY A 146 -19.21 1.70 11.49
C GLY A 146 -19.51 0.28 11.00
N ASP A 147 -19.94 0.12 9.74
CA ASP A 147 -20.08 -1.21 9.12
C ASP A 147 -18.71 -1.90 9.00
N THR A 148 -17.66 -1.09 8.81
CA THR A 148 -16.25 -1.48 8.90
C THR A 148 -15.50 -0.55 9.86
N LYS A 149 -14.77 -1.11 10.84
CA LYS A 149 -13.91 -0.33 11.74
C LYS A 149 -12.45 -0.42 11.31
N ILE A 150 -11.79 0.73 11.18
CA ILE A 150 -10.33 0.80 10.95
C ILE A 150 -9.66 1.02 12.30
N ILE A 151 -8.77 0.11 12.66
CA ILE A 151 -8.02 0.10 13.92
C ILE A 151 -6.53 0.17 13.59
N PRO A 152 -5.75 1.07 14.20
CA PRO A 152 -6.22 2.10 15.14
C PRO A 152 -6.96 3.26 14.45
N ASP A 153 -7.83 3.94 15.21
CA ASP A 153 -8.75 4.96 14.70
C ASP A 153 -8.08 6.15 13.98
N HIS A 154 -6.83 6.48 14.30
CA HIS A 154 -6.13 7.59 13.67
C HIS A 154 -5.93 7.42 12.15
N TRP A 155 -5.95 6.18 11.63
CA TRP A 155 -5.87 5.91 10.20
C TRP A 155 -7.12 6.30 9.42
N LYS A 156 -8.26 6.50 10.09
CA LYS A 156 -9.52 6.92 9.43
C LYS A 156 -9.34 8.24 8.68
N LYS A 157 -8.65 9.22 9.28
CA LYS A 157 -8.40 10.51 8.62
C LYS A 157 -7.61 10.35 7.32
N THR A 158 -6.56 9.53 7.36
CA THR A 158 -5.73 9.26 6.18
C THR A 158 -6.50 8.49 5.11
N TYR A 159 -7.33 7.52 5.54
CA TYR A 159 -8.24 6.78 4.67
C TYR A 159 -9.22 7.70 3.96
N TYR A 160 -9.95 8.56 4.69
CA TYR A 160 -10.91 9.51 4.10
C TYR A 160 -10.23 10.47 3.14
N HIS A 161 -9.12 11.09 3.55
CA HIS A 161 -8.39 12.01 2.69
C HIS A 161 -7.98 11.37 1.36
N TRP A 162 -7.52 10.13 1.38
CA TRP A 162 -7.15 9.42 0.16
C TRP A 162 -8.37 9.07 -0.71
N MET A 163 -9.45 8.58 -0.09
CA MET A 163 -10.66 8.15 -0.79
C MET A 163 -11.43 9.32 -1.41
N GLU A 164 -11.45 10.48 -0.76
CA GLU A 164 -12.10 11.71 -1.24
C GLU A 164 -11.37 12.34 -2.43
N ASN A 165 -10.04 12.18 -2.50
CA ASN A 165 -9.19 12.77 -3.54
C ASN A 165 -8.77 11.75 -4.62
N ILE A 166 -9.40 10.58 -4.62
CA ILE A 166 -9.03 9.47 -5.49
C ILE A 166 -9.30 9.80 -6.97
N ARG A 167 -8.34 9.47 -7.84
CA ARG A 167 -8.49 9.59 -9.30
C ARG A 167 -8.85 8.25 -9.92
N ASP A 168 -9.41 8.30 -11.12
CA ASP A 168 -9.74 7.11 -11.92
C ASP A 168 -8.53 6.18 -12.02
N TRP A 169 -8.78 4.90 -11.75
CA TRP A 169 -7.72 3.92 -11.55
C TRP A 169 -7.34 3.31 -12.88
N CYS A 170 -6.11 3.59 -13.34
CA CYS A 170 -5.51 2.89 -14.47
C CYS A 170 -5.24 1.43 -14.12
N ILE A 171 -5.99 0.51 -14.75
CA ILE A 171 -5.96 -0.93 -14.50
C ILE A 171 -5.17 -1.72 -15.55
N SER A 172 -4.75 -1.12 -16.66
CA SER A 172 -3.92 -1.78 -17.68
C SER A 172 -2.43 -1.66 -17.38
N ARG A 173 -1.66 -2.69 -17.73
CA ARG A 173 -0.21 -2.75 -17.62
C ARG A 173 0.38 -3.43 -18.86
N GLN A 174 1.42 -2.84 -19.43
CA GLN A 174 2.18 -3.38 -20.56
C GLN A 174 3.29 -4.31 -20.04
N ILE A 175 2.91 -5.36 -19.34
CA ILE A 175 3.82 -6.38 -18.78
C ILE A 175 3.34 -7.78 -19.15
N TRP A 176 4.23 -8.76 -19.10
CA TRP A 176 3.90 -10.14 -19.51
C TRP A 176 3.14 -10.93 -18.44
N TRP A 177 3.28 -10.55 -17.17
CA TRP A 177 2.67 -11.25 -16.06
C TRP A 177 1.39 -10.55 -15.59
N GLY A 178 0.25 -11.20 -15.78
CA GLY A 178 -1.04 -10.75 -15.27
C GLY A 178 -2.19 -11.39 -16.04
N HIS A 179 -3.42 -11.07 -15.62
CA HIS A 179 -4.61 -11.51 -16.34
C HIS A 179 -4.84 -10.61 -17.55
N ARG A 180 -4.88 -11.17 -18.77
CA ARG A 180 -5.18 -10.39 -19.98
C ARG A 180 -6.54 -9.73 -19.87
N ILE A 181 -6.62 -8.48 -20.29
CA ILE A 181 -7.89 -7.75 -20.33
C ILE A 181 -8.82 -8.47 -21.34
N PRO A 182 -10.07 -8.77 -20.99
CA PRO A 182 -10.96 -9.55 -21.84
C PRO A 182 -11.68 -8.64 -22.87
N ALA A 183 -10.89 -7.83 -23.56
CA ALA A 183 -11.31 -6.96 -24.66
C ALA A 183 -10.73 -7.49 -25.97
N PHE A 184 -11.51 -7.43 -27.04
CA PHE A 184 -11.18 -8.00 -28.35
C PHE A 184 -11.41 -6.96 -29.43
N ASN A 185 -10.42 -6.76 -30.30
CA ASN A 185 -10.44 -5.78 -31.37
C ASN A 185 -10.64 -6.46 -32.72
N CYS A 186 -11.54 -5.90 -33.53
CA CYS A 186 -11.75 -6.32 -34.91
C CYS A 186 -10.96 -5.40 -35.86
N PRO A 187 -10.00 -5.93 -36.65
CA PRO A 187 -9.20 -5.13 -37.57
C PRO A 187 -10.02 -4.58 -38.74
N ASP A 188 -11.05 -5.29 -39.19
CA ASP A 188 -11.83 -4.91 -40.38
C ASP A 188 -12.73 -3.69 -40.14
N CYS A 189 -13.35 -3.60 -38.96
CA CYS A 189 -14.34 -2.55 -38.67
C CYS A 189 -14.00 -1.69 -37.45
N GLY A 190 -12.86 -1.93 -36.80
CA GLY A 190 -12.42 -1.21 -35.61
C GLY A 190 -13.27 -1.43 -34.36
N GLN A 191 -14.20 -2.39 -34.37
CA GLN A 191 -15.04 -2.66 -33.21
C GLN A 191 -14.23 -3.30 -32.08
N MET A 192 -14.26 -2.67 -30.91
CA MET A 192 -13.81 -3.25 -29.65
C MET A 192 -14.99 -3.94 -28.95
N THR A 193 -14.79 -5.16 -28.47
CA THR A 193 -15.81 -5.95 -27.75
C THR A 193 -15.23 -6.47 -26.44
N VAL A 194 -15.89 -6.21 -25.31
CA VAL A 194 -15.54 -6.80 -24.00
C VAL A 194 -16.46 -7.98 -23.74
N SER A 195 -15.89 -9.13 -23.38
CA SER A 195 -16.66 -10.38 -23.21
C SER A 195 -16.18 -11.18 -21.99
N ARG A 196 -17.08 -11.94 -21.36
CA ARG A 196 -16.70 -12.88 -20.28
C ARG A 196 -16.15 -14.20 -20.80
N THR A 197 -16.49 -14.54 -22.03
CA THR A 197 -16.02 -15.73 -22.74
C THR A 197 -15.27 -15.29 -23.98
N ASP A 198 -14.26 -16.05 -24.37
CA ASP A 198 -13.55 -15.77 -25.61
C ASP A 198 -14.54 -15.79 -26.78
N ILE A 199 -14.49 -14.71 -27.57
CA ILE A 199 -15.24 -14.64 -28.81
C ILE A 199 -14.34 -15.13 -29.95
N THR A 200 -14.94 -15.71 -30.99
CA THR A 200 -14.23 -16.19 -32.19
C THR A 200 -14.57 -15.38 -33.44
N SER A 201 -15.56 -14.48 -33.36
CA SER A 201 -15.90 -13.56 -34.45
C SER A 201 -16.41 -12.23 -33.92
N CYS A 202 -16.25 -11.19 -34.73
CA CYS A 202 -16.71 -9.85 -34.43
C CYS A 202 -18.25 -9.81 -34.45
N PRO A 203 -18.91 -9.39 -33.35
CA PRO A 203 -20.37 -9.37 -33.27
C PRO A 203 -21.02 -8.33 -34.22
N LYS A 204 -20.23 -7.42 -34.79
CA LYS A 204 -20.72 -6.35 -35.68
C LYS A 204 -20.62 -6.71 -37.16
N CYS A 205 -19.47 -7.23 -37.62
CA CYS A 205 -19.22 -7.50 -39.04
C CYS A 205 -18.98 -8.97 -39.40
N GLY A 206 -18.93 -9.87 -38.40
CA GLY A 206 -18.70 -11.30 -38.61
C GLY A 206 -17.25 -11.70 -38.89
N CYS A 207 -16.30 -10.76 -38.88
CA CYS A 207 -14.87 -11.05 -39.05
C CYS A 207 -14.38 -12.08 -38.01
N GLU A 208 -13.76 -13.16 -38.46
CA GLU A 208 -13.22 -14.22 -37.58
C GLU A 208 -11.80 -13.92 -37.08
N THR A 209 -11.12 -12.95 -37.71
CA THR A 209 -9.77 -12.52 -37.30
C THR A 209 -9.89 -11.42 -36.26
N ILE A 210 -10.09 -11.80 -35.00
CA ILE A 210 -10.15 -10.88 -33.87
C ILE A 210 -8.92 -11.05 -32.96
N THR A 211 -8.43 -9.95 -32.42
CA THR A 211 -7.26 -9.94 -31.53
C THR A 211 -7.65 -9.50 -30.13
N GLN A 212 -7.35 -10.35 -29.14
CA GLN A 212 -7.52 -9.95 -27.73
C GLN A 212 -6.48 -8.89 -27.37
N GLU A 213 -6.87 -7.94 -26.53
CA GLU A 213 -6.01 -6.97 -25.86
C GLU A 213 -4.74 -7.64 -25.29
N HIS A 214 -3.60 -6.99 -25.51
CA HIS A 214 -2.29 -7.45 -25.07
C HIS A 214 -1.98 -6.98 -23.66
N ASP A 215 -2.58 -5.88 -23.23
CA ASP A 215 -2.47 -5.40 -21.85
C ASP A 215 -3.01 -6.42 -20.84
N VAL A 216 -2.33 -6.45 -19.69
CA VAL A 216 -2.78 -7.22 -18.52
C VAL A 216 -3.31 -6.31 -17.43
N LEU A 217 -4.17 -6.87 -16.58
CA LEU A 217 -4.71 -6.19 -15.42
C LEU A 217 -3.64 -5.97 -14.35
N ASP A 218 -3.69 -4.81 -13.71
CA ASP A 218 -2.94 -4.46 -12.51
C ASP A 218 -3.07 -5.55 -11.44
N THR A 219 -1.97 -5.91 -10.78
CA THR A 219 -1.98 -6.90 -9.69
C THR A 219 -2.91 -6.49 -8.55
N TRP A 220 -3.07 -5.18 -8.32
CA TRP A 220 -4.03 -4.67 -7.35
C TRP A 220 -5.49 -4.89 -7.76
N PHE A 221 -5.77 -5.04 -9.07
CA PHE A 221 -7.11 -5.34 -9.57
C PHE A 221 -7.58 -6.72 -9.15
N SER A 222 -6.74 -7.75 -9.34
CA SER A 222 -7.07 -9.10 -8.86
C SER A 222 -7.04 -9.18 -7.33
N SER A 223 -6.07 -8.54 -6.68
CA SER A 223 -5.96 -8.54 -5.21
C SER A 223 -7.13 -7.85 -4.52
N ALA A 224 -7.79 -6.89 -5.18
CA ALA A 224 -9.00 -6.24 -4.69
C ALA A 224 -10.21 -7.20 -4.59
N LEU A 225 -10.17 -8.34 -5.29
CA LEU A 225 -11.25 -9.34 -5.28
C LEU A 225 -11.05 -10.42 -4.21
N TRP A 226 -9.90 -10.40 -3.52
CA TRP A 226 -9.48 -11.42 -2.55
C TRP A 226 -10.55 -11.85 -1.52
N PRO A 227 -11.33 -10.92 -0.91
CA PRO A 227 -12.26 -11.28 0.17
C PRO A 227 -13.39 -12.23 -0.26
N PHE A 228 -13.63 -12.39 -1.56
CA PHE A 228 -14.71 -13.22 -2.08
C PHE A 228 -14.23 -14.18 -3.18
N SER A 229 -13.23 -13.81 -4.00
CA SER A 229 -12.68 -14.69 -5.04
C SER A 229 -12.04 -15.95 -4.49
N THR A 230 -11.49 -15.91 -3.27
CA THR A 230 -10.90 -17.07 -2.59
C THR A 230 -11.95 -18.07 -2.09
N MET A 231 -13.22 -17.66 -2.05
CA MET A 231 -14.32 -18.44 -1.48
C MET A 231 -15.27 -18.96 -2.57
N GLY A 232 -14.83 -19.04 -3.82
CA GLY A 232 -15.61 -19.61 -4.92
C GLY A 232 -16.44 -18.60 -5.71
N TRP A 233 -16.33 -17.30 -5.46
CA TRP A 233 -16.84 -16.29 -6.39
C TRP A 233 -16.13 -16.42 -7.76
N PRO A 234 -16.82 -16.31 -8.90
CA PRO A 234 -18.14 -15.69 -9.10
C PRO A 234 -19.37 -16.53 -8.76
N ASP A 235 -19.21 -17.81 -8.38
CA ASP A 235 -20.32 -18.67 -8.03
C ASP A 235 -20.82 -18.42 -6.59
N GLU A 236 -22.10 -18.70 -6.34
CA GLU A 236 -22.70 -18.63 -5.01
C GLU A 236 -22.35 -19.85 -4.14
N SER A 237 -21.09 -19.99 -3.79
CA SER A 237 -20.63 -21.13 -3.00
C SER A 237 -21.13 -21.08 -1.54
N ALA A 238 -21.24 -22.25 -0.91
CA ALA A 238 -21.53 -22.35 0.53
C ALA A 238 -20.43 -21.70 1.39
N THR A 239 -19.17 -21.73 0.93
CA THR A 239 -18.03 -21.08 1.60
C THR A 239 -18.19 -19.57 1.62
N LEU A 240 -18.54 -18.97 0.48
CA LEU A 240 -18.76 -17.53 0.36
C LEU A 240 -19.90 -17.08 1.29
N LYS A 241 -21.03 -17.81 1.28
CA LYS A 241 -22.19 -17.52 2.16
C LYS A 241 -21.86 -17.62 3.65
N LYS A 242 -20.91 -18.49 4.03
CA LYS A 242 -20.55 -18.73 5.42
C LYS A 242 -19.53 -17.72 5.96
N PHE A 243 -18.58 -17.29 5.13
CA PHE A 243 -17.39 -16.53 5.58
C PHE A 243 -17.31 -15.10 5.05
N TYR A 244 -18.27 -14.67 4.25
CA TYR A 244 -18.45 -13.27 3.87
C TYR A 244 -19.63 -12.66 4.65
N PRO A 245 -19.46 -11.50 5.30
CA PRO A 245 -18.23 -10.71 5.38
C PRO A 245 -17.21 -11.29 6.37
N THR A 246 -15.92 -11.08 6.11
CA THR A 246 -14.84 -11.55 6.99
C THR A 246 -14.82 -10.75 8.29
N SER A 247 -14.57 -11.39 9.44
CA SER A 247 -14.58 -10.68 10.73
C SER A 247 -13.44 -9.66 10.85
N LEU A 248 -12.21 -10.04 10.48
CA LEU A 248 -11.02 -9.21 10.67
C LEU A 248 -10.06 -9.34 9.49
N LEU A 249 -9.62 -8.20 8.95
CA LEU A 249 -8.47 -8.10 8.05
C LEU A 249 -7.26 -7.56 8.82
N VAL A 250 -6.15 -8.29 8.82
CA VAL A 250 -4.88 -7.86 9.43
C VAL A 250 -3.88 -7.50 8.33
N THR A 251 -3.33 -6.29 8.36
CA THR A 251 -2.31 -5.88 7.38
C THR A 251 -1.46 -4.71 7.86
N GLY A 252 -0.38 -4.40 7.13
CA GLY A 252 0.42 -3.20 7.36
C GLY A 252 -0.26 -1.96 6.78
N PHE A 253 -0.05 -0.81 7.42
CA PHE A 253 -0.66 0.46 6.96
C PHE A 253 -0.19 0.91 5.56
N ASP A 254 0.94 0.41 5.05
CA ASP A 254 1.50 0.81 3.76
C ASP A 254 0.68 0.35 2.56
N ILE A 255 -0.22 -0.63 2.73
CA ILE A 255 -1.14 -1.08 1.69
C ILE A 255 -2.62 -0.79 2.00
N LEU A 256 -2.88 0.12 2.95
CA LEU A 256 -4.22 0.65 3.24
C LEU A 256 -4.93 1.14 1.96
N PHE A 257 -4.21 1.85 1.09
CA PHE A 257 -4.77 2.43 -0.13
C PHE A 257 -4.78 1.46 -1.32
N PHE A 258 -3.69 0.71 -1.49
CA PHE A 258 -3.53 -0.17 -2.63
C PHE A 258 -4.33 -1.46 -2.50
N TRP A 259 -4.63 -1.89 -1.28
CA TRP A 259 -5.31 -3.15 -1.02
C TRP A 259 -6.61 -2.98 -0.26
N VAL A 260 -6.57 -2.49 0.98
CA VAL A 260 -7.77 -2.40 1.85
C VAL A 260 -8.87 -1.55 1.18
N ALA A 261 -8.52 -0.35 0.74
CA ALA A 261 -9.46 0.54 0.06
C ALA A 261 -10.01 -0.06 -1.25
N ARG A 262 -9.17 -0.77 -2.03
CA ARG A 262 -9.60 -1.45 -3.25
C ARG A 262 -10.57 -2.61 -2.96
N MET A 263 -10.28 -3.40 -1.92
CA MET A 263 -11.16 -4.46 -1.44
C MET A 263 -12.50 -3.91 -0.93
N MET A 264 -12.49 -2.79 -0.21
CA MET A 264 -13.73 -2.10 0.21
C MET A 264 -14.59 -1.72 -0.98
N MET A 265 -13.99 -1.04 -1.97
CA MET A 265 -14.71 -0.64 -3.18
C MET A 265 -15.28 -1.83 -3.95
N MET A 266 -14.46 -2.86 -4.23
CA MET A 266 -14.88 -4.00 -5.04
C MET A 266 -15.82 -4.94 -4.29
N GLY A 267 -15.58 -5.18 -3.00
CA GLY A 267 -16.44 -5.98 -2.14
C GLY A 267 -17.85 -5.40 -2.07
N ILE A 268 -17.97 -4.12 -1.72
CA ILE A 268 -19.27 -3.45 -1.66
C ILE A 268 -19.94 -3.40 -3.03
N TRP A 269 -19.16 -3.21 -4.10
CA TRP A 269 -19.70 -3.18 -5.45
C TRP A 269 -20.29 -4.53 -5.89
N PHE A 270 -19.55 -5.63 -5.70
CA PHE A 270 -19.96 -6.95 -6.20
C PHE A 270 -20.87 -7.70 -5.23
N GLN A 271 -20.59 -7.67 -3.93
CA GLN A 271 -21.33 -8.42 -2.91
C GLN A 271 -22.43 -7.61 -2.23
N LYS A 272 -22.48 -6.29 -2.44
CA LYS A 272 -23.45 -5.38 -1.82
C LYS A 272 -23.38 -5.34 -0.28
N GLU A 273 -22.28 -5.80 0.29
CA GLU A 273 -21.95 -5.77 1.71
C GLU A 273 -20.45 -5.45 1.87
N VAL A 274 -20.02 -5.04 3.07
CA VAL A 274 -18.61 -4.77 3.36
C VAL A 274 -17.78 -6.05 3.29
N PRO A 275 -16.53 -6.03 2.79
CA PRO A 275 -15.68 -7.21 2.76
C PRO A 275 -15.22 -7.67 4.15
N PHE A 276 -15.13 -6.75 5.10
CA PHE A 276 -14.67 -7.04 6.46
C PHE A 276 -15.32 -6.14 7.51
N ARG A 277 -15.52 -6.68 8.71
CA ARG A 277 -16.05 -5.92 9.87
C ARG A 277 -14.97 -5.07 10.52
N ASP A 278 -13.80 -5.64 10.76
CA ASP A 278 -12.66 -4.92 11.35
C ASP A 278 -11.43 -4.97 10.44
N VAL A 279 -10.67 -3.88 10.42
CA VAL A 279 -9.36 -3.76 9.76
C VAL A 279 -8.34 -3.38 10.81
N TYR A 280 -7.44 -4.31 11.15
CA TYR A 280 -6.31 -4.05 12.03
C TYR A 280 -5.05 -3.73 11.22
N LEU A 281 -4.59 -2.49 11.35
CA LEU A 281 -3.40 -1.95 10.72
C LEU A 281 -2.22 -1.99 11.69
N HIS A 282 -1.36 -2.98 11.54
CA HIS A 282 -0.14 -3.08 12.33
C HIS A 282 0.96 -2.16 11.79
N ALA A 283 1.89 -1.79 12.66
CA ALA A 283 3.05 -1.00 12.27
C ALA A 283 4.04 -1.79 11.42
N LEU A 284 4.99 -1.09 10.78
CA LEU A 284 6.02 -1.74 10.00
C LEU A 284 7.24 -2.05 10.87
N LEU A 285 7.86 -3.19 10.57
CA LEU A 285 9.16 -3.52 11.13
C LEU A 285 10.25 -2.69 10.43
N ARG A 286 11.12 -2.10 11.23
CA ARG A 286 12.27 -1.29 10.82
C ARG A 286 13.54 -1.94 11.35
N ASP A 287 14.65 -1.69 10.66
CA ASP A 287 15.96 -2.04 11.18
C ASP A 287 16.30 -1.20 12.44
N GLU A 288 17.44 -1.50 13.06
CA GLU A 288 17.90 -0.80 14.27
C GLU A 288 18.07 0.71 14.06
N GLN A 289 18.37 1.13 12.82
CA GLN A 289 18.52 2.53 12.43
C GLN A 289 17.18 3.20 12.07
N GLY A 290 16.06 2.47 12.12
CA GLY A 290 14.73 2.98 11.80
C GLY A 290 14.38 3.00 10.30
N ARG A 291 15.21 2.41 9.43
CA ARG A 291 14.94 2.31 7.99
C ARG A 291 13.95 1.17 7.72
N LYS A 292 13.14 1.30 6.66
CA LYS A 292 12.24 0.21 6.24
C LYS A 292 13.08 -1.02 5.96
N MET A 293 12.72 -2.17 6.52
CA MET A 293 13.37 -3.42 6.13
C MET A 293 12.94 -3.77 4.70
N SER A 294 13.91 -4.01 3.82
CA SER A 294 13.64 -4.52 2.49
C SER A 294 14.80 -5.37 1.98
N LYS A 295 14.47 -6.39 1.17
CA LYS A 295 15.48 -7.23 0.51
C LYS A 295 16.48 -6.40 -0.30
N SER A 296 16.01 -5.33 -0.95
CA SER A 296 16.85 -4.44 -1.76
C SER A 296 17.88 -3.65 -0.94
N LEU A 297 17.63 -3.38 0.34
CA LEU A 297 18.53 -2.65 1.23
C LEU A 297 19.47 -3.59 2.00
N GLY A 298 19.29 -4.91 1.90
CA GLY A 298 20.08 -5.90 2.63
C GLY A 298 19.92 -5.83 4.15
N ASN A 299 18.94 -5.07 4.66
CA ASN A 299 18.70 -4.85 6.09
C ASN A 299 17.51 -5.66 6.64
N ALA A 300 17.02 -6.63 5.87
CA ALA A 300 15.94 -7.50 6.30
C ALA A 300 16.51 -8.62 7.19
N LEU A 301 15.91 -8.83 8.36
CA LEU A 301 16.16 -10.00 9.18
C LEU A 301 15.37 -11.18 8.60
N ASP A 302 16.04 -12.31 8.37
CA ASP A 302 15.36 -13.52 7.91
C ASP A 302 14.63 -14.18 9.09
N PRO A 303 13.30 -14.36 9.01
CA PRO A 303 12.55 -15.01 10.09
C PRO A 303 12.99 -16.46 10.32
N ILE A 304 13.49 -17.16 9.30
CA ILE A 304 13.95 -18.55 9.45
C ILE A 304 15.25 -18.58 10.25
N GLU A 305 16.20 -17.69 9.96
CA GLU A 305 17.44 -17.58 10.75
C GLU A 305 17.13 -17.24 12.21
N LEU A 306 16.16 -16.36 12.47
CA LEU A 306 15.73 -16.03 13.84
C LEU A 306 15.05 -17.21 14.54
N ILE A 307 14.30 -18.05 13.81
CA ILE A 307 13.69 -19.27 14.34
C ILE A 307 14.76 -20.30 14.70
N ASP A 308 15.76 -20.48 13.84
CA ASP A 308 16.85 -21.42 14.10
C ASP A 308 17.71 -20.96 15.29
N GLU A 309 17.89 -19.65 15.46
CA GLU A 309 18.68 -19.07 16.55
C GLU A 309 17.91 -19.05 17.89
N PHE A 310 16.64 -18.62 17.90
CA PHE A 310 15.89 -18.36 19.14
C PHE A 310 14.62 -19.19 19.32
N GLY A 311 14.13 -19.87 18.28
CA GLY A 311 12.87 -20.61 18.29
C GLY A 311 11.66 -19.80 17.84
N ALA A 312 10.67 -20.50 17.27
CA ALA A 312 9.46 -19.89 16.72
C ALA A 312 8.61 -19.15 17.76
N ASP A 313 8.51 -19.67 18.97
CA ASP A 313 7.74 -19.02 20.05
C ASP A 313 8.38 -17.70 20.47
N VAL A 314 9.71 -17.63 20.50
CA VAL A 314 10.43 -16.40 20.82
C VAL A 314 10.22 -15.37 19.73
N LEU A 315 10.31 -15.75 18.46
CA LEU A 315 10.00 -14.85 17.34
C LEU A 315 8.56 -14.30 17.47
N ARG A 316 7.57 -15.18 17.62
CA ARG A 316 6.15 -14.80 17.71
C ARG A 316 5.87 -13.89 18.90
N PHE A 317 6.34 -14.27 20.09
CA PHE A 317 6.10 -13.50 21.30
C PHE A 317 6.81 -12.14 21.24
N THR A 318 8.03 -12.08 20.72
CA THR A 318 8.76 -10.82 20.53
C THR A 318 7.98 -9.87 19.60
N LEU A 319 7.52 -10.37 18.44
CA LEU A 319 6.77 -9.53 17.50
C LEU A 319 5.46 -9.04 18.09
N VAL A 320 4.72 -9.90 18.79
CA VAL A 320 3.45 -9.55 19.45
C VAL A 320 3.67 -8.54 20.58
N ALA A 321 4.66 -8.74 21.43
CA ALA A 321 4.97 -7.83 22.54
C ALA A 321 5.42 -6.45 22.08
N PHE A 322 5.95 -6.34 20.86
CA PHE A 322 6.31 -5.07 20.26
C PHE A 322 5.28 -4.53 19.26
N ALA A 323 4.17 -5.23 19.00
CA ALA A 323 3.10 -4.81 18.10
C ALA A 323 2.23 -3.67 18.67
N ALA A 324 2.86 -2.70 19.33
CA ALA A 324 2.18 -1.53 19.86
C ALA A 324 1.59 -0.69 18.72
N GLN A 325 0.31 -0.39 18.85
CA GLN A 325 -0.46 0.37 17.87
C GLN A 325 0.18 1.74 17.59
N GLY A 326 0.34 2.09 16.30
CA GLY A 326 0.72 3.43 15.86
C GLY A 326 2.21 3.79 15.88
N ARG A 327 3.12 2.87 16.21
CA ARG A 327 4.57 3.12 16.14
C ARG A 327 5.31 2.01 15.42
N ASP A 328 6.18 2.40 14.48
CA ASP A 328 7.10 1.48 13.82
C ASP A 328 8.00 0.76 14.84
N ILE A 329 8.24 -0.52 14.58
CA ILE A 329 8.96 -1.41 15.49
C ILE A 329 10.40 -1.47 15.01
N ARG A 330 11.32 -0.89 15.79
CA ARG A 330 12.76 -1.09 15.57
C ARG A 330 13.15 -2.45 16.13
N LEU A 331 13.53 -3.37 15.26
CA LEU A 331 13.87 -4.73 15.66
C LEU A 331 15.40 -4.83 15.79
N SER A 332 15.86 -5.35 16.94
CA SER A 332 17.26 -5.67 17.21
C SER A 332 17.39 -7.09 17.72
N LYS A 333 18.53 -7.74 17.51
CA LYS A 333 18.77 -9.11 18.01
C LYS A 333 18.60 -9.22 19.52
N GLY A 334 19.07 -8.21 20.27
CA GLY A 334 18.95 -8.20 21.75
C GLY A 334 17.51 -8.23 22.28
N ARG A 335 16.50 -7.84 21.48
CA ARG A 335 15.09 -7.99 21.86
C ARG A 335 14.65 -9.46 21.90
N PHE A 336 15.17 -10.29 20.98
CA PHE A 336 14.87 -11.72 20.95
C PHE A 336 15.54 -12.45 22.11
N GLU A 337 16.77 -12.07 22.48
CA GLU A 337 17.46 -12.65 23.65
C GLU A 337 16.65 -12.49 24.94
N GLY A 338 16.01 -11.33 25.14
CA GLY A 338 15.15 -11.08 26.29
C GLY A 338 13.98 -12.06 26.38
N TYR A 339 13.28 -12.29 25.28
CA TYR A 339 12.15 -13.22 25.24
C TYR A 339 12.56 -14.69 25.12
N TYR A 340 13.77 -14.98 24.65
CA TYR A 340 14.37 -16.31 24.76
C TYR A 340 14.55 -16.72 26.23
N ARG A 341 15.03 -15.79 27.07
CA ARG A 341 15.11 -16.02 28.52
C ARG A 341 13.72 -16.22 29.14
N PHE A 342 12.70 -15.55 28.61
CA PHE A 342 11.31 -15.75 29.05
C PHE A 342 10.78 -17.13 28.71
N ALA A 343 10.95 -17.59 27.47
CA ALA A 343 10.59 -18.95 27.08
C ALA A 343 11.28 -20.00 27.97
N ASN A 344 12.57 -19.81 28.25
CA ASN A 344 13.31 -20.66 29.20
C ASN A 344 12.76 -20.59 30.63
N LYS A 345 12.31 -19.43 31.10
CA LYS A 345 11.68 -19.29 32.42
C LYS A 345 10.38 -20.09 32.49
N ILE A 346 9.55 -20.06 31.45
CA ILE A 346 8.33 -20.89 31.34
C ILE A 346 8.69 -22.38 31.38
N TRP A 347 9.69 -22.80 30.60
CA TRP A 347 10.17 -24.18 30.61
C TRP A 347 10.62 -24.63 31.99
N ASN A 348 11.41 -23.81 32.69
CA ASN A 348 11.89 -24.13 34.03
C ASN A 348 10.75 -24.22 35.05
N ALA A 349 9.75 -23.34 34.96
CA ALA A 349 8.56 -23.40 35.82
C ALA A 349 7.75 -24.67 35.56
N ALA A 350 7.50 -25.03 34.29
CA ALA A 350 6.82 -26.25 33.92
C ALA A 350 7.57 -27.50 34.40
N ARG A 351 8.90 -27.54 34.21
CA ARG A 351 9.76 -28.63 34.69
C ARG A 351 9.69 -28.77 36.20
N PHE A 352 9.73 -27.66 36.95
CA PHE A 352 9.55 -27.68 38.40
C PHE A 352 8.20 -28.31 38.78
N ILE A 353 7.10 -27.89 38.14
CA ILE A 353 5.78 -28.47 38.40
C ILE A 353 5.78 -29.98 38.13
N PHE A 354 6.23 -30.41 36.94
CA PHE A 354 6.22 -31.84 36.59
C PHE A 354 7.06 -32.71 37.52
N MET A 355 8.17 -32.19 38.04
CA MET A 355 8.99 -32.90 39.04
C MET A 355 8.28 -33.07 40.39
N ASN A 356 7.26 -32.28 40.68
CA ASN A 356 6.49 -32.32 41.94
C ASN A 356 5.08 -32.91 41.74
N LEU A 357 4.87 -33.69 40.66
CA LEU A 357 3.61 -34.37 40.37
C LEU A 357 3.71 -35.90 40.46
N GLU A 358 4.80 -36.46 40.99
CA GLU A 358 5.00 -37.93 41.03
C GLU A 358 3.94 -38.64 41.89
N ASP A 359 3.48 -38.02 42.97
CA ASP A 359 2.45 -38.51 43.90
C ASP A 359 1.07 -37.88 43.65
N PHE A 360 0.89 -37.14 42.55
CA PHE A 360 -0.37 -36.50 42.22
C PHE A 360 -1.45 -37.52 41.80
N ASP A 361 -2.51 -37.64 42.59
CA ASP A 361 -3.70 -38.41 42.22
C ASP A 361 -4.75 -37.50 41.56
N LYS A 362 -4.95 -37.67 40.25
CA LYS A 362 -5.97 -36.96 39.47
C LYS A 362 -7.41 -37.23 39.92
N ASN A 363 -7.65 -38.29 40.70
CA ASN A 363 -8.97 -38.64 41.22
C ASN A 363 -9.18 -38.16 42.66
N ALA A 364 -8.16 -37.56 43.29
CA ALA A 364 -8.32 -36.96 44.60
C ALA A 364 -9.38 -35.86 44.55
N PRO A 365 -10.19 -35.68 45.62
CA PRO A 365 -11.17 -34.61 45.67
C PRO A 365 -10.46 -33.25 45.60
N GLU A 366 -10.99 -32.33 44.78
CA GLU A 366 -10.50 -30.96 44.73
C GLU A 366 -10.61 -30.30 46.11
N ILE A 367 -9.55 -29.57 46.50
CA ILE A 367 -9.54 -28.81 47.74
C ILE A 367 -10.46 -27.60 47.56
N PRO A 368 -11.49 -27.41 48.40
CA PRO A 368 -12.35 -26.23 48.32
C PRO A 368 -11.54 -24.94 48.44
N PHE A 369 -11.90 -23.91 47.67
CA PHE A 369 -11.16 -22.64 47.65
C PHE A 369 -10.94 -22.04 49.05
N GLY A 370 -11.90 -22.21 49.97
CA GLY A 370 -11.79 -21.72 51.36
C GLY A 370 -10.68 -22.38 52.17
N ASP A 371 -10.32 -23.61 51.82
CA ASP A 371 -9.36 -24.46 52.54
C ASP A 371 -7.94 -24.38 51.93
N LEU A 372 -7.79 -23.70 50.79
CA LEU A 372 -6.50 -23.42 50.16
C LEU A 372 -5.63 -22.50 51.02
N SER A 373 -4.31 -22.62 50.85
CA SER A 373 -3.38 -21.73 51.56
C SER A 373 -3.55 -20.27 51.13
N ALA A 374 -3.03 -19.33 51.91
CA ALA A 374 -3.05 -17.92 51.52
C ALA A 374 -2.30 -17.67 50.21
N ALA A 375 -1.21 -18.41 49.95
CA ALA A 375 -0.43 -18.31 48.72
C ALA A 375 -1.22 -18.82 47.50
N ASP A 376 -1.91 -19.95 47.64
CA ASP A 376 -2.72 -20.55 46.56
C ASP A 376 -3.90 -19.65 46.19
N ARG A 377 -4.62 -19.14 47.19
CA ARG A 377 -5.73 -18.20 46.96
C ARG A 377 -5.24 -16.90 46.31
N TRP A 378 -4.08 -16.41 46.74
CA TRP A 378 -3.47 -15.22 46.17
C TRP A 378 -3.15 -15.43 44.69
N ILE A 379 -2.41 -16.50 44.32
CA ILE A 379 -2.01 -16.69 42.92
C ILE A 379 -3.20 -16.97 42.01
N ILE A 380 -4.25 -17.66 42.49
CA ILE A 380 -5.49 -17.87 41.74
C ILE A 380 -6.18 -16.52 41.49
N GLY A 381 -6.26 -15.65 42.50
CA GLY A 381 -6.80 -14.30 42.33
C GLY A 381 -6.00 -13.47 41.31
N ARG A 382 -4.66 -13.54 41.38
CA ARG A 382 -3.77 -12.90 40.39
C ARG A 382 -3.96 -13.44 38.97
N PHE A 383 -4.17 -14.75 38.85
CA PHE A 383 -4.42 -15.39 37.57
C PHE A 383 -5.74 -14.91 36.96
N GLU A 384 -6.83 -14.87 37.74
CA GLU A 384 -8.12 -14.37 37.27
C GLU A 384 -8.05 -12.89 36.85
N GLU A 385 -7.41 -12.03 37.64
CA GLU A 385 -7.18 -10.63 37.27
C GLU A 385 -6.39 -10.49 35.96
N THR A 386 -5.34 -11.30 35.79
CA THR A 386 -4.52 -11.30 34.58
C THR A 386 -5.33 -11.80 33.37
N SER A 387 -6.11 -12.86 33.55
CA SER A 387 -6.97 -13.44 32.52
C SER A 387 -7.99 -12.43 31.98
N ILE A 388 -8.61 -11.64 32.87
CA ILE A 388 -9.51 -10.54 32.50
C ILE A 388 -8.78 -9.50 31.64
N LYS A 389 -7.63 -8.99 32.10
CA LYS A 389 -6.86 -7.97 31.37
C LYS A 389 -6.36 -8.46 30.02
N VAL A 390 -5.89 -9.70 29.95
CA VAL A 390 -5.46 -10.32 28.69
C VAL A 390 -6.64 -10.42 27.73
N ARG A 391 -7.82 -10.82 28.20
CA ARG A 391 -9.03 -10.88 27.37
C ARG A 391 -9.43 -9.49 26.86
N GLU A 392 -9.50 -8.49 27.72
CA GLU A 392 -9.81 -7.11 27.35
C GLU A 392 -8.82 -6.56 26.30
N ALA A 393 -7.52 -6.84 26.49
CA ALA A 393 -6.49 -6.45 25.53
C ALA A 393 -6.64 -7.16 24.18
N LEU A 394 -6.93 -8.47 24.18
CA LEU A 394 -7.15 -9.22 22.93
C LEU A 394 -8.41 -8.77 22.19
N ASP A 395 -9.51 -8.54 22.91
CA ASP A 395 -10.78 -8.03 22.35
C ASP A 395 -10.61 -6.63 21.76
N GLY A 396 -9.71 -5.81 22.32
CA GLY A 396 -9.33 -4.48 21.82
C GLY A 396 -8.19 -4.46 20.79
N TYR A 397 -7.67 -5.62 20.37
CA TYR A 397 -6.49 -5.74 19.50
C TYR A 397 -5.21 -5.08 20.04
N TYR A 398 -5.08 -5.00 21.37
CA TYR A 398 -3.88 -4.56 22.09
C TYR A 398 -2.98 -5.76 22.39
N PHE A 399 -2.48 -6.42 21.34
CA PHE A 399 -1.69 -7.64 21.47
C PHE A 399 -0.40 -7.46 22.28
N ASN A 400 0.19 -6.26 22.23
CA ASN A 400 1.36 -5.91 23.04
C ASN A 400 1.04 -5.85 24.54
N ASP A 401 -0.14 -5.34 24.90
CA ASP A 401 -0.58 -5.23 26.30
C ASP A 401 -0.91 -6.63 26.84
N ALA A 402 -1.59 -7.47 26.02
CA ALA A 402 -1.82 -8.88 26.36
C ALA A 402 -0.51 -9.63 26.63
N ALA A 403 0.51 -9.45 25.78
CA ALA A 403 1.82 -10.05 25.99
C ALA A 403 2.51 -9.53 27.26
N GLY A 404 2.39 -8.23 27.53
CA GLY A 404 2.94 -7.60 28.72
C GLY A 404 2.34 -8.16 30.02
N GLU A 405 1.01 -8.31 30.08
CA GLU A 405 0.32 -8.90 31.24
C GLU A 405 0.69 -10.37 31.44
N VAL A 406 0.77 -11.16 30.36
CA VAL A 406 1.24 -12.57 30.44
C VAL A 406 2.67 -12.65 30.98
N TYR A 407 3.57 -11.82 30.44
CA TYR A 407 4.96 -11.78 30.89
C TYR A 407 5.05 -11.43 32.38
N LYS A 408 4.35 -10.38 32.80
CA LYS A 408 4.35 -9.89 34.18
C LYS A 408 3.82 -10.94 35.15
N PHE A 409 2.68 -11.57 34.85
CA PHE A 409 2.12 -12.61 35.71
C PHE A 409 3.06 -13.81 35.82
N LEU A 410 3.49 -14.39 34.69
CA LEU A 410 4.31 -15.59 34.70
C LEU A 410 5.67 -15.37 35.37
N TRP A 411 6.35 -14.29 35.02
CA TRP A 411 7.67 -14.03 35.55
C TRP A 411 7.60 -13.49 36.98
N ASN A 412 6.93 -12.34 37.17
CA ASN A 412 7.05 -11.56 38.39
C ASN A 412 6.11 -12.00 39.52
N GLU A 413 5.06 -12.75 39.23
CA GLU A 413 4.09 -13.18 40.24
C GLU A 413 4.14 -14.70 40.45
N PHE A 414 4.00 -15.48 39.38
CA PHE A 414 4.01 -16.94 39.47
C PHE A 414 5.40 -17.49 39.79
N CYS A 415 6.41 -17.18 38.98
CA CYS A 415 7.74 -17.77 39.20
C CYS A 415 8.49 -17.13 40.37
N ASP A 416 8.51 -15.80 40.46
CA ASP A 416 9.35 -15.12 41.44
C ASP A 416 8.77 -15.17 42.87
N TRP A 417 7.45 -15.39 43.03
CA TRP A 417 6.81 -15.54 44.34
C TRP A 417 6.16 -16.90 44.55
N TYR A 418 5.16 -17.27 43.76
CA TYR A 418 4.35 -18.45 44.08
C TYR A 418 5.16 -19.75 44.06
N VAL A 419 5.97 -19.97 43.01
CA VAL A 419 6.87 -21.13 42.91
C VAL A 419 7.86 -21.16 44.08
N GLU A 420 8.38 -20.02 44.53
CA GLU A 420 9.30 -19.97 45.69
C GLU A 420 8.59 -20.19 47.02
N MET A 421 7.33 -19.78 47.16
CA MET A 421 6.49 -20.10 48.32
C MET A 421 6.14 -21.59 48.37
N ALA A 422 5.82 -22.19 47.22
CA ALA A 422 5.43 -23.59 47.10
C ALA A 422 6.59 -24.59 47.34
N LYS A 423 7.84 -24.12 47.30
CA LYS A 423 9.02 -24.93 47.68
C LYS A 423 9.16 -25.12 49.19
N ARG A 424 8.47 -24.32 49.99
CA ARG A 424 8.51 -24.35 51.46
C ARG A 424 7.37 -25.21 51.97
#